data_AF-A0A3N5ZJJ9-F1
#
_entry.id   AF-A0A3N5ZJJ9-F1
#
_cell.length_a   1.000
_cell.length_b   1.000
_cell.length_c   1.000
_cell.angle_alpha   90.00
_cell.angle_beta   90.00
_cell.angle_gamma   90.00
#
_symmetry.space_group_name_H-M   'P 1'
#
loop_
_entity.id
_entity.type
_entity.pdbx_description
1 polymer ?
#
loop_
_entity_poly.entity_id
_entity_poly.type
_entity_poly.pdbx_seq_one_letter_code
_entity_poly.pdbx_strand_id
1 'polypeptide(L)'
;MRYWWVNQNQTYRAEVRGNFMWSPRQNANGVRNQFYENMRAVRPGDVVFSFCDTRIKAIGLVIGVAQSGPKPDFGSAGPNWSSEGWFVPVYYVTLENQIRPKDHIDILTPFLPVKYSPLRSNGDGLQSVYLAEVPEALADALISVIGQAYWDAWSLMQSVENAPGWVDDELADDRVLIGPTFREQIVKARRGQGVFRANVLLHETCCRVTLVDDPRHLKASHIKPWRDATDSQRLDGSNGFLLSPHIDHLFDQGYLTFSPDQRLLVVPEVRDRLIDAWGIHTDVDVGPFTREQNAYLDYHRANVFNRHRSEPSRH
;
A
#
# COMPACT_ATOMS: atom_id res chain seq x y z
N MET A 1 18.08 -5.03 -12.40
CA MET A 1 16.64 -4.79 -12.54
C MET A 1 16.04 -5.92 -13.37
N ARG A 2 14.96 -6.55 -12.89
CA ARG A 2 14.16 -7.51 -13.65
C ARG A 2 12.80 -6.91 -13.99
N TYR A 3 12.12 -7.54 -14.94
CA TYR A 3 10.79 -7.16 -15.37
C TYR A 3 9.78 -8.25 -15.05
N TRP A 4 8.60 -7.83 -14.64
CA TRP A 4 7.52 -8.71 -14.23
C TRP A 4 6.22 -8.30 -14.89
N TRP A 5 5.36 -9.28 -15.14
CA TRP A 5 4.01 -9.08 -15.61
C TRP A 5 3.05 -9.61 -14.57
N VAL A 6 2.14 -8.76 -14.07
CA VAL A 6 1.12 -9.16 -13.10
C VAL A 6 -0.29 -9.07 -13.69
N ASN A 7 -1.05 -10.16 -13.62
CA ASN A 7 -2.46 -10.20 -14.02
C ASN A 7 -3.37 -9.90 -12.82
N GLN A 8 -4.06 -8.76 -12.86
CA GLN A 8 -4.84 -8.26 -11.73
C GLN A 8 -6.34 -8.10 -12.05
N ASN A 9 -6.88 -8.88 -12.99
CA ASN A 9 -8.29 -8.75 -13.42
C ASN A 9 -9.31 -8.77 -12.28
N GLN A 10 -9.04 -9.48 -11.18
CA GLN A 10 -9.95 -9.59 -10.04
C GLN A 10 -9.73 -8.50 -8.98
N THR A 11 -8.52 -7.95 -8.88
CA THR A 11 -8.05 -7.21 -7.70
C THR A 11 -7.26 -5.94 -8.04
N TYR A 12 -7.21 -5.55 -9.32
CA TYR A 12 -6.47 -4.38 -9.82
C TYR A 12 -6.71 -3.12 -8.98
N ARG A 13 -7.97 -2.80 -8.69
CA ARG A 13 -8.30 -1.59 -7.94
C ARG A 13 -7.70 -1.61 -6.53
N ALA A 14 -7.69 -2.77 -5.87
CA ALA A 14 -7.14 -2.90 -4.53
C ALA A 14 -5.61 -2.88 -4.56
N GLU A 15 -5.01 -3.68 -5.43
CA GLU A 15 -3.55 -3.83 -5.53
C GLU A 15 -2.86 -2.53 -5.98
N VAL A 16 -3.40 -1.87 -7.01
CA VAL A 16 -2.81 -0.63 -7.54
C VAL A 16 -3.02 0.55 -6.60
N ARG A 17 -4.21 0.71 -5.99
CA ARG A 17 -4.44 1.77 -5.01
C ARG A 17 -3.67 1.54 -3.71
N GLY A 18 -3.66 0.29 -3.24
CA GLY A 18 -2.95 -0.10 -2.02
C GLY A 18 -1.44 -0.21 -2.18
N ASN A 19 -0.90 -0.06 -3.40
CA ASN A 19 0.52 -0.15 -3.70
C ASN A 19 1.15 -1.50 -3.29
N PHE A 20 0.56 -2.60 -3.75
CA PHE A 20 1.09 -3.93 -3.48
C PHE A 20 0.76 -4.95 -4.58
N MET A 21 1.47 -6.07 -4.55
CA MET A 21 1.05 -7.33 -5.16
C MET A 21 0.81 -8.34 -4.05
N TRP A 22 -0.20 -9.19 -4.20
CA TRP A 22 -0.46 -10.28 -3.28
C TRP A 22 -0.91 -11.55 -3.99
N SER A 23 -0.35 -12.69 -3.59
CA SER A 23 -0.82 -14.00 -4.03
C SER A 23 -0.90 -14.99 -2.87
N PRO A 24 -1.75 -16.02 -2.96
CA PRO A 24 -1.60 -17.21 -2.12
C PRO A 24 -0.20 -17.82 -2.29
N ARG A 25 0.25 -18.61 -1.31
CA ARG A 25 1.53 -19.35 -1.47
C ARG A 25 1.41 -20.55 -2.41
N GLN A 26 0.23 -21.17 -2.45
CA GLN A 26 -0.08 -22.37 -3.22
C GLN A 26 -1.50 -22.26 -3.77
N ASN A 27 -1.83 -23.13 -4.72
CA ASN A 27 -3.22 -23.27 -5.18
C ASN A 27 -4.13 -23.78 -4.05
N ALA A 28 -5.45 -23.64 -4.20
CA ALA A 28 -6.42 -24.10 -3.19
C ALA A 28 -6.33 -25.61 -2.88
N ASN A 29 -5.81 -26.41 -3.81
CA ASN A 29 -5.54 -27.84 -3.65
C ASN A 29 -4.15 -28.15 -3.05
N GLY A 30 -3.40 -27.14 -2.59
CA GLY A 30 -2.05 -27.29 -2.02
C GLY A 30 -0.93 -27.50 -3.04
N VAL A 31 -1.25 -27.51 -4.35
CA VAL A 31 -0.25 -27.74 -5.39
C VAL A 31 0.61 -26.49 -5.59
N ARG A 32 1.91 -26.71 -5.76
CA ARG A 32 2.90 -25.66 -6.09
C ARG A 32 2.49 -24.93 -7.37
N ASN A 33 2.58 -23.60 -7.35
CA ASN A 33 2.32 -22.75 -8.49
C ASN A 33 3.53 -21.87 -8.78
N GLN A 34 4.14 -22.01 -9.97
CA GLN A 34 5.33 -21.25 -10.34
C GLN A 34 5.09 -19.73 -10.31
N PHE A 35 3.88 -19.28 -10.67
CA PHE A 35 3.55 -17.85 -10.67
C PHE A 35 3.44 -17.26 -9.26
N TYR A 36 3.17 -18.08 -8.25
CA TYR A 36 3.21 -17.64 -6.84
C TYR A 36 4.63 -17.70 -6.27
N GLU A 37 5.44 -18.67 -6.70
CA GLU A 37 6.86 -18.72 -6.32
C GLU A 37 7.64 -17.52 -6.86
N ASN A 38 7.25 -16.99 -8.03
CA ASN A 38 7.84 -15.79 -8.62
C ASN A 38 7.79 -14.58 -7.68
N MET A 39 6.77 -14.48 -6.81
CA MET A 39 6.70 -13.42 -5.79
C MET A 39 7.97 -13.34 -4.97
N ARG A 40 8.58 -14.49 -4.63
CA ARG A 40 9.80 -14.56 -3.82
C ARG A 40 11.06 -14.17 -4.57
N ALA A 41 11.01 -14.18 -5.90
CA ALA A 41 12.14 -13.82 -6.77
C ALA A 41 12.22 -12.31 -7.02
N VAL A 42 11.11 -11.60 -6.85
CA VAL A 42 11.01 -10.14 -6.97
C VAL A 42 11.97 -9.43 -5.99
N ARG A 43 12.63 -8.36 -6.46
CA ARG A 43 13.56 -7.53 -5.67
C ARG A 43 13.23 -6.05 -5.79
N PRO A 44 13.54 -5.24 -4.75
CA PRO A 44 13.49 -3.78 -4.88
C PRO A 44 14.24 -3.31 -6.13
N GLY A 45 13.65 -2.34 -6.84
CA GLY A 45 14.15 -1.83 -8.12
C GLY A 45 13.68 -2.61 -9.35
N ASP A 46 12.96 -3.74 -9.19
CA ASP A 46 12.33 -4.43 -10.32
C ASP A 46 11.07 -3.68 -10.82
N VAL A 47 10.77 -3.83 -12.11
CA VAL A 47 9.62 -3.19 -12.77
C VAL A 47 8.49 -4.20 -13.01
N VAL A 48 7.24 -3.75 -12.82
CA VAL A 48 6.04 -4.56 -12.96
C VAL A 48 5.09 -3.93 -13.99
N PHE A 49 4.71 -4.67 -15.03
CA PHE A 49 3.62 -4.32 -15.94
C PHE A 49 2.29 -4.81 -15.36
N SER A 50 1.41 -3.90 -14.95
CA SER A 50 0.08 -4.21 -14.41
C SER A 50 -0.93 -4.45 -15.52
N PHE A 51 -1.32 -5.72 -15.71
CA PHE A 51 -2.28 -6.13 -16.72
C PHE A 51 -3.67 -6.39 -16.12
N CYS A 52 -4.66 -5.65 -16.62
CA CYS A 52 -6.05 -5.79 -16.22
C CYS A 52 -6.95 -5.43 -17.40
N ASP A 53 -8.07 -6.14 -17.57
CA ASP A 53 -9.09 -5.82 -18.57
C ASP A 53 -8.49 -5.73 -19.99
N THR A 54 -7.64 -6.71 -20.30
CA THR A 54 -6.87 -6.84 -21.55
C THR A 54 -5.86 -5.73 -21.85
N ARG A 55 -5.59 -4.83 -20.89
CA ARG A 55 -4.71 -3.67 -21.06
C ARG A 55 -3.59 -3.65 -20.02
N ILE A 56 -2.48 -3.00 -20.36
CA ILE A 56 -1.49 -2.58 -19.37
C ILE A 56 -1.95 -1.23 -18.83
N LYS A 57 -2.37 -1.21 -17.56
CA LYS A 57 -3.02 -0.05 -16.94
C LYS A 57 -2.09 0.77 -16.05
N ALA A 58 -1.04 0.15 -15.53
CA ALA A 58 -0.08 0.81 -14.64
C ALA A 58 1.32 0.19 -14.81
N ILE A 59 2.34 0.95 -14.42
CA ILE A 59 3.70 0.45 -14.22
C ILE A 59 4.00 0.52 -12.73
N GLY A 60 4.54 -0.56 -12.18
CA GLY A 60 4.93 -0.67 -10.80
C GLY A 60 6.45 -0.69 -10.63
N LEU A 61 6.94 -0.03 -9.59
CA LEU A 61 8.29 -0.19 -9.07
C LEU A 61 8.21 -1.01 -7.78
N VAL A 62 8.92 -2.11 -7.74
CA VAL A 62 9.03 -2.91 -6.51
C VAL A 62 9.88 -2.14 -5.50
N ILE A 63 9.33 -1.92 -4.31
CA ILE A 63 9.99 -1.15 -3.25
C ILE A 63 10.40 -2.02 -2.05
N GLY A 64 10.06 -3.31 -2.08
CA GLY A 64 10.38 -4.25 -1.01
C GLY A 64 10.38 -5.69 -1.47
N VAL A 65 10.97 -6.57 -0.66
CA VAL A 65 10.97 -8.02 -0.92
C VAL A 65 9.63 -8.65 -0.55
N ALA A 66 9.36 -9.84 -1.07
CA ALA A 66 8.20 -10.62 -0.64
C ALA A 66 8.24 -10.94 0.85
N GLN A 67 7.14 -10.64 1.51
CA GLN A 67 6.89 -10.94 2.90
C GLN A 67 5.73 -11.90 3.00
N SER A 68 5.76 -12.76 4.01
CA SER A 68 4.56 -13.50 4.37
C SER A 68 3.57 -12.53 5.01
N GLY A 69 2.33 -12.48 4.53
CA GLY A 69 1.31 -11.60 5.10
C GLY A 69 -0.09 -12.20 5.01
N PRO A 70 -1.03 -11.71 5.83
CA PRO A 70 -2.44 -12.04 5.68
C PRO A 70 -2.96 -11.55 4.32
N LYS A 71 -4.07 -12.13 3.87
CA LYS A 71 -4.79 -11.65 2.67
C LYS A 71 -5.32 -10.23 2.92
N PRO A 72 -4.98 -9.24 2.07
CA PRO A 72 -5.55 -7.89 2.12
C PRO A 72 -7.07 -7.89 1.96
N ASP A 73 -7.70 -6.76 2.29
CA ASP A 73 -9.13 -6.61 2.07
C ASP A 73 -9.43 -6.39 0.59
N PHE A 74 -9.78 -7.49 -0.09
CA PHE A 74 -10.22 -7.48 -1.48
C PHE A 74 -11.75 -7.37 -1.62
N GLY A 75 -12.47 -7.08 -0.53
CA GLY A 75 -13.93 -7.12 -0.50
C GLY A 75 -14.45 -8.51 -0.87
N SER A 76 -15.26 -8.59 -1.93
CA SER A 76 -15.86 -9.85 -2.39
C SER A 76 -14.95 -10.72 -3.25
N ALA A 77 -13.76 -10.24 -3.65
CA ALA A 77 -12.84 -10.99 -4.50
C ALA A 77 -12.00 -12.00 -3.69
N GLY A 78 -11.70 -13.13 -4.32
CA GLY A 78 -10.84 -14.17 -3.75
C GLY A 78 -11.39 -14.95 -2.55
N PRO A 79 -12.68 -15.32 -2.48
CA PRO A 79 -13.23 -16.07 -1.34
C PRO A 79 -12.57 -17.45 -1.16
N ASN A 80 -12.05 -18.01 -2.25
CA ASN A 80 -11.39 -19.32 -2.27
C ASN A 80 -9.86 -19.24 -2.06
N TRP A 81 -9.31 -18.06 -1.82
CA TRP A 81 -7.88 -17.88 -1.57
C TRP A 81 -7.55 -18.10 -0.09
N SER A 82 -6.33 -18.57 0.17
CA SER A 82 -5.84 -18.73 1.53
C SER A 82 -5.84 -17.39 2.28
N SER A 83 -6.00 -17.46 3.60
CA SER A 83 -5.86 -16.31 4.49
C SER A 83 -4.41 -15.83 4.61
N GLU A 84 -3.42 -16.62 4.20
CA GLU A 84 -2.01 -16.25 4.15
C GLU A 84 -1.43 -16.34 2.73
N GLY A 85 -0.52 -15.41 2.42
CA GLY A 85 0.09 -15.30 1.11
C GLY A 85 1.45 -14.63 1.13
N TRP A 86 1.94 -14.36 -0.07
CA TRP A 86 3.05 -13.46 -0.32
C TRP A 86 2.51 -12.06 -0.57
N PHE A 87 3.03 -11.09 0.17
CA PHE A 87 2.79 -9.66 -0.01
C PHE A 87 4.08 -9.01 -0.50
N VAL A 88 4.02 -8.24 -1.57
CA VAL A 88 5.15 -7.47 -2.10
C VAL A 88 4.70 -6.02 -2.20
N PRO A 89 5.34 -5.07 -1.50
CA PRO A 89 5.02 -3.66 -1.66
C PRO A 89 5.53 -3.17 -3.03
N VAL A 90 4.68 -2.45 -3.76
CA VAL A 90 4.93 -1.97 -5.13
C VAL A 90 4.35 -0.57 -5.26
N TYR A 91 5.16 0.41 -5.65
CA TYR A 91 4.66 1.73 -5.98
C TYR A 91 4.17 1.75 -7.41
N TYR A 92 2.86 1.97 -7.62
CA TYR A 92 2.27 2.01 -8.95
C TYR A 92 2.04 3.44 -9.45
N VAL A 93 2.30 3.62 -10.74
CA VAL A 93 1.89 4.79 -11.52
C VAL A 93 0.90 4.32 -12.59
N THR A 94 -0.33 4.84 -12.53
CA THR A 94 -1.35 4.54 -13.55
C THR A 94 -1.00 5.26 -14.84
N LEU A 95 -1.11 4.55 -15.96
CA LEU A 95 -0.86 5.10 -17.29
C LEU A 95 -2.11 5.82 -17.80
N GLU A 96 -1.93 7.03 -18.34
CA GLU A 96 -2.96 7.75 -19.07
C GLU A 96 -3.32 7.03 -20.38
N ASN A 97 -2.30 6.62 -21.14
CA ASN A 97 -2.48 5.81 -22.34
C ASN A 97 -2.28 4.33 -22.05
N GLN A 98 -3.38 3.58 -21.99
CA GLN A 98 -3.39 2.16 -21.63
C GLN A 98 -3.46 1.30 -22.90
N ILE A 99 -2.32 0.78 -23.34
CA ILE A 99 -2.25 -0.08 -24.52
C ILE A 99 -2.96 -1.42 -24.28
N ARG A 100 -3.45 -2.02 -25.37
CA ARG A 100 -3.92 -3.41 -25.39
C ARG A 100 -2.84 -4.27 -26.07
N PRO A 101 -2.06 -5.08 -25.33
CA PRO A 101 -0.95 -5.86 -25.88
C PRO A 101 -1.31 -6.72 -27.10
N LYS A 102 -2.55 -7.22 -27.16
CA LYS A 102 -3.07 -7.98 -28.30
C LYS A 102 -3.06 -7.20 -29.62
N ASP A 103 -3.27 -5.89 -29.58
CA ASP A 103 -3.27 -5.02 -30.77
C ASP A 103 -1.85 -4.82 -31.33
N HIS A 104 -0.83 -5.27 -30.59
CA HIS A 104 0.59 -5.17 -30.95
C HIS A 104 1.28 -6.53 -30.98
N ILE A 105 0.51 -7.62 -31.09
CA ILE A 105 1.02 -8.98 -30.93
C ILE A 105 2.08 -9.35 -31.98
N ASP A 106 2.02 -8.77 -33.18
CA ASP A 106 3.01 -8.97 -34.24
C ASP A 106 4.42 -8.48 -33.83
N ILE A 107 4.48 -7.44 -33.00
CA ILE A 107 5.72 -6.89 -32.43
C ILE A 107 6.18 -7.74 -31.25
N LEU A 108 5.25 -8.21 -30.41
CA LEU A 108 5.57 -8.88 -29.14
C LEU A 108 5.91 -10.37 -29.30
N THR A 109 5.28 -11.06 -30.25
CA THR A 109 5.38 -12.53 -30.44
C THR A 109 6.82 -13.04 -30.52
N PRO A 110 7.74 -12.40 -31.27
CA PRO A 110 9.14 -12.87 -31.37
C PRO A 110 9.88 -12.93 -30.03
N PHE A 111 9.40 -12.18 -29.03
CA PHE A 111 10.06 -12.06 -27.72
C PHE A 111 9.32 -12.81 -26.60
N LEU A 112 8.19 -13.47 -26.89
CA LEU A 112 7.46 -14.25 -25.89
C LEU A 112 8.28 -15.48 -25.47
N PRO A 113 8.45 -15.73 -24.15
CA PRO A 113 9.19 -16.89 -23.70
C PRO A 113 8.41 -18.18 -24.00
N VAL A 114 9.13 -19.25 -24.35
CA VAL A 114 8.52 -20.57 -24.65
C VAL A 114 7.74 -21.13 -23.45
N LYS A 115 8.20 -20.84 -22.23
CA LYS A 115 7.60 -21.32 -20.97
C LYS A 115 7.24 -20.14 -20.08
N TYR A 116 6.11 -20.25 -19.39
CA TYR A 116 5.62 -19.25 -18.44
C TYR A 116 5.37 -17.85 -19.04
N SER A 117 5.09 -17.79 -20.35
CA SER A 117 4.72 -16.54 -21.03
C SER A 117 3.51 -15.89 -20.38
N PRO A 118 3.49 -14.55 -20.22
CA PRO A 118 2.31 -13.83 -19.74
C PRO A 118 1.16 -13.80 -20.77
N LEU A 119 1.50 -13.91 -22.06
CA LEU A 119 0.57 -13.88 -23.19
C LEU A 119 0.68 -15.16 -24.03
N ARG A 120 -0.43 -15.57 -24.61
CA ARG A 120 -0.45 -16.55 -25.71
C ARG A 120 0.08 -15.91 -27.00
N SER A 121 0.48 -16.73 -27.97
CA SER A 121 0.93 -16.28 -29.29
C SER A 121 -0.12 -15.49 -30.08
N ASN A 122 -1.41 -15.63 -29.73
CA ASN A 122 -2.51 -14.84 -30.30
C ASN A 122 -2.80 -13.54 -29.53
N GLY A 123 -1.99 -13.21 -28.51
CA GLY A 123 -2.08 -12.01 -27.69
C GLY A 123 -3.08 -12.08 -26.54
N ASP A 124 -3.75 -13.22 -26.34
CA ASP A 124 -4.64 -13.39 -25.20
C ASP A 124 -3.85 -13.59 -23.90
N GLY A 125 -4.24 -12.86 -22.85
CA GLY A 125 -3.72 -13.05 -21.50
C GLY A 125 -4.16 -14.39 -20.90
N LEU A 126 -3.33 -14.94 -20.00
CA LEU A 126 -3.59 -16.21 -19.33
C LEU A 126 -4.14 -15.98 -17.91
N GLN A 127 -5.41 -16.31 -17.67
CA GLN A 127 -6.02 -16.13 -16.34
C GLN A 127 -5.35 -16.94 -15.21
N SER A 128 -4.65 -18.04 -15.52
CA SER A 128 -3.92 -18.86 -14.55
C SER A 128 -2.56 -18.29 -14.14
N VAL A 129 -2.07 -17.28 -14.87
CA VAL A 129 -0.82 -16.58 -14.57
C VAL A 129 -1.17 -15.45 -13.61
N TYR A 130 -0.59 -15.42 -12.42
CA TYR A 130 -0.63 -14.22 -11.57
C TYR A 130 0.58 -13.34 -11.85
N LEU A 131 1.79 -13.83 -11.58
CA LEU A 131 3.05 -13.10 -11.80
C LEU A 131 4.01 -13.90 -12.69
N ALA A 132 4.35 -13.38 -13.87
CA ALA A 132 5.31 -13.97 -14.79
C ALA A 132 6.58 -13.09 -14.91
N GLU A 133 7.74 -13.72 -14.99
CA GLU A 133 8.99 -13.01 -15.34
C GLU A 133 8.96 -12.63 -16.82
N VAL A 134 9.34 -11.40 -17.12
CA VAL A 134 9.35 -10.84 -18.47
C VAL A 134 10.82 -10.77 -18.92
N PRO A 135 11.21 -11.49 -19.99
CA PRO A 135 12.55 -11.36 -20.56
C PRO A 135 12.83 -9.91 -20.98
N GLU A 136 14.08 -9.47 -20.85
CA GLU A 136 14.50 -8.09 -21.16
C GLU A 136 14.07 -7.66 -22.56
N ALA A 137 14.29 -8.49 -23.58
CA ALA A 137 13.85 -8.19 -24.95
C ALA A 137 12.32 -8.01 -25.10
N LEU A 138 11.51 -8.73 -24.31
CA LEU A 138 10.07 -8.53 -24.28
C LEU A 138 9.69 -7.25 -23.52
N ALA A 139 10.40 -6.93 -22.44
CA ALA A 139 10.22 -5.69 -21.72
C ALA A 139 10.52 -4.47 -22.61
N ASP A 140 11.62 -4.51 -23.36
CA ASP A 140 11.98 -3.46 -24.32
C ASP A 140 10.90 -3.28 -25.39
N ALA A 141 10.38 -4.39 -25.94
CA ALA A 141 9.27 -4.34 -26.89
C ALA A 141 8.00 -3.74 -26.27
N LEU A 142 7.66 -4.12 -25.03
CA LEU A 142 6.52 -3.52 -24.31
C LEU A 142 6.72 -2.03 -24.06
N ILE A 143 7.90 -1.62 -23.60
CA ILE A 143 8.27 -0.22 -23.37
C ILE A 143 8.14 0.59 -24.66
N SER A 144 8.64 0.06 -25.78
CA SER A 144 8.52 0.70 -27.08
C SER A 144 7.07 0.87 -27.53
N VAL A 145 6.19 -0.09 -27.24
CA VAL A 145 4.77 -0.01 -27.62
C VAL A 145 3.99 0.93 -26.69
N ILE A 146 4.28 0.93 -25.39
CA ILE A 146 3.68 1.87 -24.43
C ILE A 146 4.13 3.31 -24.75
N GLY A 147 5.38 3.48 -25.18
CA GLY A 147 5.93 4.77 -25.61
C GLY A 147 6.13 5.74 -24.46
N GLN A 148 5.85 7.03 -24.70
CA GLN A 148 6.15 8.12 -23.76
C GLN A 148 5.51 7.90 -22.38
N ALA A 149 4.31 7.33 -22.31
CA ALA A 149 3.62 7.08 -21.05
C ALA A 149 4.42 6.18 -20.09
N TYR A 150 5.25 5.26 -20.62
CA TYR A 150 6.16 4.47 -19.78
C TYR A 150 7.25 5.36 -19.16
N TRP A 151 7.86 6.24 -19.95
CA TRP A 151 8.95 7.10 -19.49
C TRP A 151 8.49 8.16 -18.50
N ASP A 152 7.27 8.67 -18.66
CA ASP A 152 6.65 9.58 -17.69
C ASP A 152 6.45 8.86 -16.35
N ALA A 153 5.89 7.64 -16.38
CA ALA A 153 5.75 6.80 -15.20
C ALA A 153 7.11 6.44 -14.57
N TRP A 154 8.09 6.05 -15.38
CA TRP A 154 9.46 5.75 -14.95
C TRP A 154 10.13 6.93 -14.25
N SER A 155 10.00 8.12 -14.80
CA SER A 155 10.56 9.35 -14.22
C SER A 155 9.95 9.64 -12.85
N LEU A 156 8.64 9.47 -12.70
CA LEU A 156 7.97 9.60 -11.41
C LEU A 156 8.48 8.55 -10.41
N MET A 157 8.56 7.28 -10.81
CA MET A 157 9.05 6.20 -9.95
C MET A 157 10.52 6.38 -9.53
N GLN A 158 11.40 6.83 -10.41
CA GLN A 158 12.80 7.13 -10.04
C GLN A 158 12.91 8.26 -9.01
N SER A 159 12.01 9.25 -9.06
CA SER A 159 11.97 10.27 -8.01
C SER A 159 11.59 9.67 -6.64
N VAL A 160 10.85 8.55 -6.63
CA VAL A 160 10.47 7.82 -5.42
C VAL A 160 11.64 6.98 -4.89
N GLU A 161 12.30 6.22 -5.76
CA GLU A 161 13.42 5.35 -5.36
C GLU A 161 14.59 6.14 -4.76
N ASN A 162 14.83 7.35 -5.29
CA ASN A 162 15.91 8.22 -4.82
C ASN A 162 15.52 9.12 -3.63
N ALA A 163 14.27 9.06 -3.14
CA ALA A 163 13.84 9.85 -2.00
C ALA A 163 14.37 9.26 -0.67
N PRO A 164 15.09 10.05 0.17
CA PRO A 164 15.53 9.57 1.47
C PRO A 164 14.32 9.24 2.36
N GLY A 165 14.30 8.03 2.93
CA GLY A 165 13.27 7.59 3.90
C GLY A 165 12.04 6.86 3.33
N TRP A 166 12.05 6.46 2.06
CA TRP A 166 10.91 5.72 1.45
C TRP A 166 10.78 4.27 1.91
N VAL A 167 11.90 3.67 2.29
CA VAL A 167 11.90 2.44 3.08
C VAL A 167 11.55 2.89 4.49
N ASP A 168 10.36 2.51 5.00
CA ASP A 168 9.88 2.83 6.35
C ASP A 168 11.03 2.84 7.36
N ASP A 169 11.54 4.02 7.71
CA ASP A 169 12.72 4.18 8.57
C ASP A 169 12.39 3.87 10.05
N GLU A 170 11.10 3.63 10.35
CA GLU A 170 10.65 3.00 11.60
C GLU A 170 11.18 1.55 11.75
N LEU A 171 11.82 1.00 10.70
CA LEU A 171 12.33 -0.37 10.64
C LEU A 171 13.85 -0.51 10.85
N ALA A 172 14.60 0.57 11.10
CA ALA A 172 16.07 0.53 11.12
C ALA A 172 16.72 0.25 12.49
N ASP A 173 15.97 0.05 13.58
CA ASP A 173 16.58 -0.28 14.89
C ASP A 173 16.57 -1.79 15.17
N ASP A 174 17.45 -2.51 14.49
CA ASP A 174 17.73 -3.94 14.72
C ASP A 174 18.65 -4.19 15.94
N ARG A 175 18.86 -3.20 16.83
CA ARG A 175 19.86 -3.27 17.91
C ARG A 175 19.32 -3.45 19.33
N VAL A 176 18.19 -4.12 19.52
CA VAL A 176 17.85 -4.64 20.85
C VAL A 176 17.81 -6.17 20.83
N LEU A 177 18.77 -6.77 21.52
CA LEU A 177 18.83 -8.20 21.85
C LEU A 177 17.58 -8.56 22.68
N ILE A 178 16.52 -9.05 22.03
CA ILE A 178 15.28 -9.47 22.70
C ILE A 178 14.87 -10.88 22.26
N GLY A 179 14.34 -11.65 23.21
CA GLY A 179 14.02 -13.08 23.09
C GLY A 179 13.02 -13.49 21.99
N PRO A 180 12.84 -14.81 21.77
CA PRO A 180 12.16 -15.37 20.60
C PRO A 180 10.69 -14.92 20.43
N THR A 181 9.92 -14.81 21.51
CA THR A 181 8.50 -14.42 21.45
C THR A 181 8.28 -12.97 21.03
N PHE A 182 9.16 -12.06 21.46
CA PHE A 182 9.08 -10.65 21.08
C PHE A 182 9.54 -10.45 19.63
N ARG A 183 10.53 -11.21 19.17
CA ARG A 183 10.91 -11.26 17.75
C ARG A 183 9.76 -11.71 16.86
N GLU A 184 9.00 -12.73 17.27
CA GLU A 184 7.81 -13.16 16.53
C GLU A 184 6.72 -12.07 16.47
N GLN A 185 6.50 -11.34 17.57
CA GLN A 185 5.56 -10.22 17.63
C GLN A 185 6.03 -9.04 16.76
N ILE A 186 7.31 -8.67 16.80
CA ILE A 186 7.90 -7.65 15.92
C ILE A 186 7.76 -8.07 14.46
N VAL A 187 8.10 -9.31 14.11
CA VAL A 187 7.99 -9.81 12.74
C VAL A 187 6.54 -9.82 12.26
N LYS A 188 5.58 -10.20 13.12
CA LYS A 188 4.14 -10.12 12.81
C LYS A 188 3.66 -8.68 12.67
N ALA A 189 4.11 -7.77 13.53
CA ALA A 189 3.81 -6.35 13.44
C ALA A 189 4.36 -5.74 12.14
N ARG A 190 5.63 -6.01 11.79
CA ARG A 190 6.28 -5.58 10.54
C ARG A 190 5.49 -6.06 9.30
N ARG A 191 5.09 -7.33 9.27
CA ARG A 191 4.29 -7.92 8.17
C ARG A 191 2.87 -7.34 8.11
N GLY A 192 2.27 -7.13 9.28
CA GLY A 192 0.93 -6.58 9.41
C GLY A 192 0.87 -5.09 9.06
N GLN A 193 1.94 -4.34 9.30
CA GLN A 193 2.02 -2.90 9.03
C GLN A 193 1.97 -2.60 7.52
N GLY A 194 2.65 -3.40 6.69
CA GLY A 194 2.54 -3.28 5.23
C GLY A 194 1.13 -3.53 4.72
N VAL A 195 0.47 -4.60 5.20
CA VAL A 195 -0.93 -4.92 4.84
C VAL A 195 -1.90 -3.88 5.39
N PHE A 196 -1.70 -3.40 6.62
CA PHE A 196 -2.50 -2.35 7.22
C PHE A 196 -2.41 -1.06 6.41
N ARG A 197 -1.21 -0.59 6.09
CA ARG A 197 -0.99 0.59 5.23
C ARG A 197 -1.68 0.43 3.88
N ALA A 198 -1.54 -0.74 3.25
CA ALA A 198 -2.22 -1.06 2.00
C ALA A 198 -3.75 -0.98 2.14
N ASN A 199 -4.32 -1.51 3.22
CA ASN A 199 -5.75 -1.43 3.50
C ASN A 199 -6.17 0.03 3.76
N VAL A 200 -5.42 0.82 4.52
CA VAL A 200 -5.71 2.26 4.75
C VAL A 200 -5.76 3.03 3.42
N LEU A 201 -4.84 2.76 2.49
CA LEU A 201 -4.85 3.34 1.14
C LEU A 201 -6.11 2.98 0.31
N LEU A 202 -6.87 1.96 0.71
CA LEU A 202 -8.17 1.65 0.08
C LEU A 202 -9.31 2.55 0.59
N HIS A 203 -9.15 3.15 1.76
CA HIS A 203 -10.14 4.03 2.41
C HIS A 203 -9.78 5.51 2.32
N GLU A 204 -8.48 5.83 2.28
CA GLU A 204 -7.93 7.17 2.40
C GLU A 204 -7.07 7.53 1.20
N THR A 205 -7.19 8.77 0.71
CA THR A 205 -6.44 9.25 -0.48
C THR A 205 -5.42 10.33 -0.17
N CYS A 206 -5.55 11.03 0.96
CA CYS A 206 -4.67 12.13 1.33
C CYS A 206 -4.67 12.35 2.85
N CYS A 207 -3.78 13.20 3.34
CA CYS A 207 -3.87 13.69 4.71
C CYS A 207 -5.13 14.51 4.90
N ARG A 208 -5.96 14.10 5.86
CA ARG A 208 -7.21 14.78 6.24
C ARG A 208 -7.03 16.22 6.70
N VAL A 209 -5.82 16.62 7.11
CA VAL A 209 -5.54 17.96 7.65
C VAL A 209 -4.72 18.81 6.67
N THR A 210 -3.62 18.29 6.15
CA THR A 210 -2.73 19.05 5.24
C THR A 210 -3.09 18.91 3.76
N LEU A 211 -3.99 17.99 3.43
CA LEU A 211 -4.41 17.62 2.08
C LEU A 211 -3.27 17.09 1.18
N VAL A 212 -2.09 16.81 1.74
CA VAL A 212 -1.01 16.12 1.03
C VAL A 212 -1.53 14.76 0.59
N ASP A 213 -1.59 14.53 -0.72
CA ASP A 213 -2.11 13.31 -1.36
C ASP A 213 -1.01 12.36 -1.81
N ASP A 214 0.23 12.82 -1.78
CA ASP A 214 1.39 12.03 -2.11
C ASP A 214 1.67 11.01 -0.99
N PRO A 215 1.40 9.70 -1.18
CA PRO A 215 1.54 8.68 -0.14
C PRO A 215 2.96 8.61 0.41
N ARG A 216 3.94 9.11 -0.35
CA ARG A 216 5.36 9.22 0.02
C ARG A 216 5.60 10.01 1.29
N HIS A 217 4.72 10.97 1.59
CA HIS A 217 4.86 11.88 2.70
C HIS A 217 3.81 11.63 3.79
N LEU A 218 3.16 10.46 3.74
CA LEU A 218 2.05 10.11 4.63
C LEU A 218 2.37 8.84 5.41
N LYS A 219 2.07 8.87 6.70
CA LYS A 219 2.05 7.71 7.59
C LYS A 219 0.65 7.13 7.67
N ALA A 220 0.55 5.81 7.75
CA ALA A 220 -0.71 5.14 8.06
C ALA A 220 -0.83 5.04 9.59
N SER A 221 -1.53 5.99 10.20
CA SER A 221 -1.74 6.05 11.65
C SER A 221 -2.98 5.26 12.04
N HIS A 222 -2.90 4.42 13.07
CA HIS A 222 -4.09 3.79 13.66
C HIS A 222 -4.98 4.84 14.35
N ILE A 223 -6.30 4.71 14.22
CA ILE A 223 -7.27 5.50 14.97
C ILE A 223 -7.39 4.94 16.40
N LYS A 224 -7.73 3.66 16.53
CA LYS A 224 -7.62 2.93 17.78
C LYS A 224 -6.20 2.35 17.88
N PRO A 225 -5.39 2.77 18.87
CA PRO A 225 -3.98 2.39 18.95
C PRO A 225 -3.75 0.89 18.87
N TRP A 226 -2.67 0.49 18.19
CA TRP A 226 -2.32 -0.91 17.94
C TRP A 226 -2.30 -1.79 19.20
N ARG A 227 -1.82 -1.22 20.32
CA ARG A 227 -1.73 -1.90 21.62
C ARG A 227 -3.10 -2.26 22.21
N ASP A 228 -4.13 -1.49 21.87
CA ASP A 228 -5.49 -1.63 22.39
C ASP A 228 -6.43 -2.32 21.38
N ALA A 229 -5.95 -2.54 20.14
CA ALA A 229 -6.67 -3.16 19.04
C ALA A 229 -6.57 -4.70 19.05
N THR A 230 -7.65 -5.38 18.64
CA THR A 230 -7.61 -6.83 18.34
C THR A 230 -6.82 -7.10 17.06
N ASP A 231 -6.45 -8.36 16.80
CA ASP A 231 -5.72 -8.73 15.58
C ASP A 231 -6.47 -8.37 14.29
N SER A 232 -7.80 -8.46 14.28
CA SER A 232 -8.61 -7.99 13.15
C SER A 232 -8.57 -6.46 13.00
N GLN A 233 -8.71 -5.72 14.11
CA GLN A 233 -8.67 -4.25 14.13
C GLN A 233 -7.30 -3.68 13.75
N ARG A 234 -6.21 -4.42 13.98
CA ARG A 234 -4.85 -4.03 13.61
C ARG A 234 -4.63 -4.00 12.09
N LEU A 235 -5.42 -4.77 11.34
CA LEU A 235 -5.33 -4.89 9.89
C LEU A 235 -6.48 -4.17 9.17
N ASP A 236 -7.51 -3.74 9.89
CA ASP A 236 -8.67 -3.04 9.35
C ASP A 236 -8.28 -1.66 8.82
N GLY A 237 -8.47 -1.43 7.52
CA GLY A 237 -8.16 -0.13 6.89
C GLY A 237 -9.06 1.01 7.39
N SER A 238 -10.26 0.72 7.89
CA SER A 238 -11.12 1.71 8.55
C SER A 238 -10.60 2.13 9.93
N ASN A 239 -9.64 1.39 10.50
CA ASN A 239 -8.95 1.76 11.73
C ASN A 239 -7.71 2.64 11.46
N GLY A 240 -7.63 3.33 10.33
CA GLY A 240 -6.48 4.18 10.04
C GLY A 240 -6.76 5.40 9.20
N PHE A 241 -5.86 6.36 9.30
CA PHE A 241 -5.77 7.53 8.43
C PHE A 241 -4.39 7.61 7.78
N LEU A 242 -4.34 8.21 6.59
CA LEU A 242 -3.10 8.74 6.05
C LEU A 242 -2.87 10.13 6.66
N LEU A 243 -1.75 10.35 7.34
CA LEU A 243 -1.45 11.62 8.00
C LEU A 243 -0.02 12.07 7.67
N SER A 244 0.18 13.37 7.45
CA SER A 244 1.53 13.94 7.40
C SER A 244 2.25 13.73 8.74
N PRO A 245 3.58 13.57 8.79
CA PRO A 245 4.29 13.10 9.98
C PRO A 245 4.04 13.93 11.25
N HIS A 246 3.91 15.24 11.10
CA HIS A 246 3.64 16.15 12.20
C HIS A 246 2.17 16.06 12.68
N ILE A 247 1.22 15.77 11.78
CA ILE A 247 -0.18 15.52 12.15
C ILE A 247 -0.33 14.15 12.82
N ASP A 248 0.32 13.12 12.27
CA ASP A 248 0.44 11.77 12.85
C ASP A 248 0.89 11.83 14.30
N HIS A 249 2.00 12.53 14.56
CA HIS A 249 2.51 12.74 15.91
C HIS A 249 1.45 13.35 16.86
N LEU A 250 0.76 14.40 16.44
CA LEU A 250 -0.26 15.04 17.28
C LEU A 250 -1.48 14.16 17.52
N PHE A 251 -1.89 13.39 16.51
CA PHE A 251 -3.04 12.50 16.60
C PHE A 251 -2.75 11.28 17.48
N ASP A 252 -1.61 10.60 17.27
CA ASP A 252 -1.21 9.41 18.03
C ASP A 252 -1.01 9.73 19.52
N GLN A 253 -0.41 10.89 19.82
CA GLN A 253 -0.22 11.37 21.19
C GLN A 253 -1.48 11.97 21.82
N GLY A 254 -2.58 12.12 21.07
CA GLY A 254 -3.85 12.63 21.55
C GLY A 254 -3.91 14.15 21.72
N TYR A 255 -3.00 14.91 21.12
CA TYR A 255 -3.05 16.37 21.08
C TYR A 255 -4.09 16.92 20.09
N LEU A 256 -4.48 16.12 19.10
CA LEU A 256 -5.62 16.40 18.24
C LEU A 256 -6.48 15.15 17.99
N THR A 257 -7.72 15.37 17.59
CA THR A 257 -8.67 14.34 17.12
C THR A 257 -9.69 14.97 16.17
N PHE A 258 -10.61 14.17 15.64
CA PHE A 258 -11.73 14.64 14.84
C PHE A 258 -13.06 14.51 15.59
N SER A 259 -13.93 15.51 15.45
CA SER A 259 -15.29 15.47 15.98
C SER A 259 -16.21 14.62 15.10
N PRO A 260 -17.38 14.17 15.61
CA PRO A 260 -18.42 13.55 14.79
C PRO A 260 -18.91 14.44 13.64
N ASP A 261 -18.84 15.76 13.83
CA ASP A 261 -19.23 16.79 12.84
C ASP A 261 -18.10 17.14 11.86
N GLN A 262 -17.09 16.27 11.71
CA GLN A 262 -16.00 16.41 10.73
C GLN A 262 -15.17 17.69 10.94
N ARG A 263 -14.90 18.05 12.19
CA ARG A 263 -14.01 19.16 12.54
C ARG A 263 -12.79 18.69 13.28
N LEU A 264 -11.68 19.42 13.10
CA LEU A 264 -10.48 19.22 13.88
C LEU A 264 -10.69 19.73 15.31
N LEU A 265 -10.38 18.88 16.29
CA LEU A 265 -10.33 19.22 17.71
C LEU A 265 -8.87 19.19 18.16
N VAL A 266 -8.41 20.25 18.82
CA VAL A 266 -7.03 20.39 19.29
C VAL A 266 -7.04 20.72 20.78
N VAL A 267 -6.10 20.14 21.52
CA VAL A 267 -5.84 20.49 22.92
C VAL A 267 -5.42 21.98 23.01
N PRO A 268 -6.08 22.81 23.85
CA PRO A 268 -5.83 24.25 23.89
C PRO A 268 -4.35 24.63 24.10
N GLU A 269 -3.64 23.93 24.97
CA GLU A 269 -2.24 24.17 25.32
C GLU A 269 -1.29 24.01 24.11
N VAL A 270 -1.67 23.17 23.14
CA VAL A 270 -0.92 22.93 21.90
C VAL A 270 -1.29 23.95 20.83
N ARG A 271 -2.50 24.49 20.88
CA ARG A 271 -3.04 25.41 19.87
C ARG A 271 -2.22 26.70 19.75
N ASP A 272 -1.96 27.36 20.88
CA ASP A 272 -1.44 28.73 20.86
C ASP A 272 0.04 28.86 20.47
N ARG A 273 0.78 27.75 20.32
CA ARG A 273 2.20 27.76 19.96
C ARG A 273 2.55 26.87 18.80
N LEU A 274 1.96 25.68 18.73
CA LEU A 274 2.41 24.63 17.81
C LEU A 274 1.62 24.65 16.50
N ILE A 275 0.31 24.84 16.57
CA ILE A 275 -0.57 24.84 15.39
C ILE A 275 -0.17 25.95 14.42
N ASP A 276 0.00 27.18 14.91
CA ASP A 276 0.43 28.32 14.08
C ASP A 276 1.85 28.14 13.54
N ALA A 277 2.79 27.67 14.39
CA ALA A 277 4.17 27.47 13.99
C ALA A 277 4.35 26.37 12.93
N TRP A 278 3.47 25.37 12.92
CA TRP A 278 3.45 24.29 11.93
C TRP A 278 2.50 24.57 10.75
N GLY A 279 1.83 25.71 10.74
CA GLY A 279 0.89 26.09 9.68
C GLY A 279 -0.34 25.18 9.59
N ILE A 280 -0.81 24.65 10.72
CA ILE A 280 -1.96 23.75 10.76
C ILE A 280 -3.25 24.59 10.76
N HIS A 281 -4.05 24.46 9.71
CA HIS A 281 -5.36 25.12 9.63
C HIS A 281 -6.42 24.33 10.41
N THR A 282 -6.97 24.91 11.47
CA THR A 282 -8.00 24.23 12.31
C THR A 282 -9.39 24.24 11.70
N ASP A 283 -9.64 25.12 10.73
CA ASP A 283 -10.95 25.32 10.11
C ASP A 283 -11.12 24.46 8.84
N VAL A 284 -10.29 23.42 8.69
CA VAL A 284 -10.35 22.47 7.59
C VAL A 284 -11.56 21.54 7.77
N ASP A 285 -12.33 21.39 6.69
CA ASP A 285 -13.26 20.29 6.55
C ASP A 285 -12.45 19.02 6.25
N VAL A 286 -12.44 18.10 7.21
CA VAL A 286 -11.68 16.84 7.11
C VAL A 286 -12.45 15.78 6.32
N GLY A 287 -13.65 16.11 5.83
CA GLY A 287 -14.51 15.25 5.05
C GLY A 287 -15.18 14.15 5.88
N PRO A 288 -16.07 13.36 5.24
CA PRO A 288 -16.86 12.37 5.94
C PRO A 288 -16.03 11.17 6.40
N PHE A 289 -16.49 10.56 7.49
CA PHE A 289 -16.01 9.29 8.02
C PHE A 289 -17.04 8.19 7.77
N THR A 290 -16.57 6.98 7.47
CA THR A 290 -17.44 5.80 7.44
C THR A 290 -18.00 5.50 8.84
N ARG A 291 -19.00 4.62 8.92
CA ARG A 291 -19.54 4.18 10.21
C ARG A 291 -18.46 3.47 11.04
N GLU A 292 -17.63 2.68 10.37
CA GLU A 292 -16.53 1.91 10.96
C GLU A 292 -15.43 2.84 11.47
N GLN A 293 -15.01 3.83 10.68
CA GLN A 293 -14.07 4.87 11.11
C GLN A 293 -14.58 5.65 12.33
N ASN A 294 -15.86 6.02 12.33
CA ASN A 294 -16.47 6.70 13.47
C ASN A 294 -16.43 5.87 14.75
N ALA A 295 -16.64 4.55 14.67
CA ALA A 295 -16.55 3.66 15.83
C ALA A 295 -15.13 3.63 16.44
N TYR A 296 -14.09 3.68 15.60
CA TYR A 296 -12.71 3.82 16.10
C TYR A 296 -12.44 5.22 16.65
N LEU A 297 -12.98 6.27 16.02
CA LEU A 297 -12.84 7.65 16.50
C LEU A 297 -13.53 7.87 17.85
N ASP A 298 -14.65 7.20 18.12
CA ASP A 298 -15.28 7.20 19.45
C ASP A 298 -14.30 6.69 20.51
N TYR A 299 -13.57 5.61 20.21
CA TYR A 299 -12.53 5.10 21.10
C TYR A 299 -11.40 6.11 21.27
N HIS A 300 -10.87 6.68 20.17
CA HIS A 300 -9.77 7.66 20.23
C HIS A 300 -10.14 8.87 21.06
N ARG A 301 -11.33 9.46 20.83
CA ARG A 301 -11.86 10.59 21.60
C ARG A 301 -11.93 10.27 23.09
N ALA A 302 -12.45 9.10 23.47
CA ALA A 302 -12.64 8.71 24.86
C ALA A 302 -11.35 8.30 25.59
N ASN A 303 -10.38 7.70 24.91
CA ASN A 303 -9.26 6.99 25.56
C ASN A 303 -7.87 7.55 25.22
N VAL A 304 -7.74 8.28 24.10
CA VAL A 304 -6.47 8.85 23.62
C VAL A 304 -6.50 10.36 23.81
N PHE A 305 -7.42 11.06 23.13
CA PHE A 305 -7.56 12.51 23.22
C PHE A 305 -7.93 13.00 24.63
N ASN A 306 -8.81 12.28 25.33
CA ASN A 306 -9.28 12.70 26.67
C ASN A 306 -8.18 12.70 27.76
N ARG A 307 -7.03 12.07 27.52
CA ARG A 307 -5.90 12.09 28.49
C ARG A 307 -5.45 13.51 28.79
N HIS A 308 -5.43 14.36 27.76
CA HIS A 308 -5.00 15.76 27.87
C HIS A 308 -6.12 16.71 28.30
N ARG A 309 -7.41 16.30 28.23
CA ARG A 309 -8.52 17.10 28.81
C ARG A 309 -8.64 16.96 30.33
N SER A 310 -8.03 15.92 30.90
CA SER A 310 -8.18 15.54 32.31
C SER A 310 -7.03 16.04 33.19
N GLU A 311 -5.95 16.55 32.61
CA GLU A 311 -4.83 17.13 33.35
C GLU A 311 -5.09 18.62 33.60
N PRO A 312 -5.30 19.06 34.85
CA PRO A 312 -5.36 20.48 35.15
C PRO A 312 -4.01 21.10 34.80
N SER A 313 -4.03 22.26 34.16
CA SER A 313 -2.87 23.06 33.79
C SER A 313 -1.94 23.17 35.02
N ARG A 314 -0.81 22.44 34.98
CA ARG A 314 0.25 22.65 35.97
C ARG A 314 0.99 23.91 35.56
N HIS A 315 0.57 25.02 36.17
CA HIS A 315 1.32 26.27 36.20
C HIS A 315 2.67 26.08 36.90
#